data_AF-A0A812IYF5-F1
#
_entry.id   AF-A0A812IYF5-F1
#
_cell.length_a   1.000
_cell.length_b   1.000
_cell.length_c   1.000
_cell.angle_alpha   90.00
_cell.angle_beta   90.00
_cell.angle_gamma   90.00
#
_symmetry.space_group_name_H-M   'P 1'
#
loop_
_entity.id
_entity.type
_entity.pdbx_description
1 polymer ?
#
loop_
_entity_poly.entity_id
_entity_poly.type
_entity_poly.pdbx_seq_one_letter_code
_entity_poly.pdbx_strand_id
1 'polypeptide(L)'
;MIWDASDANPMHRRLPAEVVSRRRADKKPKAAETTTDEVVVDLKTAITLKPEARTKWLSKACAMVEQGKVKPTDLYDIVTNRKFSGGLPDRVGRKLAGILRDSFSIFSDKQQRYLNSTESPVPMHLAAQEDEEAEEEEAPRPKKKVPREEAPVTATIPEITLKEVEKVPKKEKQLPPGPVVEAPKPPPVENREDEAKRRKLEEEADNILGALVPGLADAAPPIFSKADANRRRSVSRSRSISSRTAR
;
A
#
# COMPACT_ATOMS: atom_id res chain seq x y z
N MET A 1 37.18 -48.63 51.83
CA MET A 1 35.71 -48.56 51.67
C MET A 1 35.44 -47.79 50.40
N ILE A 2 35.07 -48.52 49.35
CA ILE A 2 34.89 -48.00 48.00
C ILE A 2 33.38 -47.85 47.83
N TRP A 3 32.91 -46.61 47.68
CA TRP A 3 31.53 -46.36 47.26
C TRP A 3 31.44 -46.73 45.79
N ASP A 4 30.90 -47.91 45.49
CA ASP A 4 30.26 -48.13 44.20
C ASP A 4 28.76 -47.98 44.41
N ALA A 5 28.38 -46.72 44.61
CA ALA A 5 27.02 -46.28 44.70
C ALA A 5 26.43 -46.42 43.29
N SER A 6 25.84 -47.59 43.06
CA SER A 6 24.62 -47.76 42.27
C SER A 6 24.48 -46.66 41.23
N ASP A 7 25.18 -46.86 40.10
CA ASP A 7 24.85 -46.27 38.81
C ASP A 7 23.39 -46.63 38.51
N ALA A 8 22.51 -45.80 39.08
CA ALA A 8 21.07 -45.90 39.03
C ALA A 8 20.53 -45.31 37.71
N ASN A 9 21.39 -45.17 36.69
CA ASN A 9 20.98 -44.78 35.36
C ASN A 9 20.88 -46.03 34.45
N PRO A 10 19.74 -46.75 34.45
CA PRO A 10 19.53 -47.90 33.57
C PRO A 10 19.63 -47.57 32.07
N MET A 11 19.76 -46.29 31.71
CA MET A 11 19.88 -45.80 30.34
C MET A 11 21.27 -46.01 29.71
N HIS A 12 22.29 -46.44 30.46
CA HIS A 12 23.60 -46.77 29.88
C HIS A 12 23.67 -48.17 29.24
N ARG A 13 22.56 -48.91 29.21
CA ARG A 13 22.37 -50.01 28.24
C ARG A 13 22.08 -49.39 26.89
N ARG A 14 23.16 -49.17 26.13
CA ARG A 14 23.22 -48.69 24.75
C ARG A 14 22.15 -49.34 23.88
N LEU A 15 20.94 -48.77 23.88
CA LEU A 15 20.04 -48.95 22.76
C LEU A 15 20.72 -48.24 21.58
N PRO A 16 20.97 -48.93 20.45
CA PRO A 16 21.44 -48.26 19.25
C PRO A 16 20.43 -47.15 18.97
N ALA A 17 20.88 -45.89 19.02
CA ALA A 17 20.03 -44.75 18.76
C ALA A 17 19.62 -44.82 17.29
N GLU A 18 18.50 -45.50 17.03
CA GLU A 18 17.85 -45.47 15.73
C GLU A 18 17.46 -44.02 15.51
N VAL A 19 18.15 -43.39 14.55
CA VAL A 19 17.96 -42.00 14.18
C VAL A 19 16.56 -41.88 13.61
N VAL A 20 15.57 -41.64 14.47
CA VAL A 20 14.23 -41.25 14.07
C VAL A 20 14.38 -39.86 13.49
N SER A 21 14.66 -39.81 12.18
CA SER A 21 14.54 -38.62 11.35
C SER A 21 13.18 -38.01 11.65
N ARG A 22 13.18 -36.96 12.47
CA ARG A 22 12.02 -36.11 12.66
C ARG A 22 11.78 -35.47 11.30
N ARG A 23 10.96 -36.12 10.47
CA ARG A 23 10.33 -35.50 9.31
C ARG A 23 9.77 -34.19 9.84
N ARG A 24 10.46 -33.10 9.52
CA ARG A 24 9.89 -31.78 9.71
C ARG A 24 8.62 -31.85 8.88
N ALA A 25 7.47 -31.77 9.55
CA ALA A 25 6.22 -31.64 8.84
C ALA A 25 6.41 -30.42 7.94
N ASP A 26 6.56 -30.68 6.64
CA ASP A 26 6.54 -29.63 5.64
C ASP A 26 5.24 -28.89 5.90
N LYS A 27 5.36 -27.71 6.52
CA LYS A 27 4.28 -26.75 6.61
C LYS A 27 3.97 -26.46 5.14
N LYS A 28 3.02 -27.21 4.59
CA LYS A 28 2.42 -26.93 3.28
C LYS A 28 2.24 -25.42 3.28
N PRO A 29 2.90 -24.67 2.37
CA PRO A 29 2.58 -23.27 2.22
C PRO A 29 1.08 -23.26 2.00
N LYS A 30 0.34 -22.61 2.92
CA LYS A 30 -1.06 -22.29 2.68
C LYS A 30 -1.02 -21.53 1.36
N ALA A 31 -1.35 -22.21 0.27
CA ALA A 31 -1.70 -21.55 -0.97
C ALA A 31 -2.76 -20.56 -0.54
N ALA A 32 -2.39 -19.28 -0.56
CA ALA A 32 -3.31 -18.21 -0.29
C ALA A 32 -4.35 -18.36 -1.38
N GLU A 33 -5.46 -19.00 -1.03
CA GLU A 33 -6.65 -19.06 -1.84
C GLU A 33 -6.99 -17.59 -2.09
N THR A 34 -6.59 -17.10 -3.26
CA THR A 34 -7.02 -15.82 -3.79
C THR A 34 -8.47 -16.02 -4.21
N THR A 35 -9.34 -16.29 -3.24
CA THR A 35 -10.71 -15.79 -3.33
C THR A 35 -10.50 -14.31 -3.55
N THR A 36 -10.69 -13.88 -4.80
CA THR A 36 -10.63 -12.47 -5.17
C THR A 36 -11.79 -11.83 -4.42
N ASP A 37 -11.55 -11.47 -3.16
CA ASP A 37 -12.43 -10.64 -2.37
C ASP A 37 -12.66 -9.41 -3.23
N GLU A 38 -13.84 -9.33 -3.85
CA GLU A 38 -14.22 -8.16 -4.60
C GLU A 38 -14.30 -7.02 -3.59
N VAL A 39 -13.25 -6.22 -3.61
CA VAL A 39 -13.13 -5.06 -2.74
C VAL A 39 -14.07 -4.00 -3.32
N VAL A 40 -15.04 -3.58 -2.52
CA VAL A 40 -15.92 -2.48 -2.88
C VAL A 40 -15.11 -1.19 -2.94
N VAL A 41 -14.99 -0.63 -4.14
CA VAL A 41 -14.28 0.63 -4.40
C VAL A 41 -15.25 1.80 -4.24
N ASP A 42 -15.53 2.16 -2.99
CA ASP A 42 -16.34 3.32 -2.63
C ASP A 42 -15.53 4.21 -1.66
N LEU A 43 -15.69 5.53 -1.78
CA LEU A 43 -15.02 6.51 -0.94
C LEU A 43 -15.38 6.30 0.54
N LYS A 44 -16.66 6.02 0.84
CA LYS A 44 -17.13 5.85 2.22
C LYS A 44 -16.53 4.60 2.86
N THR A 45 -16.45 3.51 2.10
CA THR A 45 -15.84 2.27 2.60
C THR A 45 -14.35 2.48 2.83
N ALA A 46 -13.63 3.12 1.90
CA ALA A 46 -12.20 3.38 2.02
C ALA A 46 -11.84 4.27 3.24
N ILE A 47 -12.65 5.29 3.53
CA ILE A 47 -12.40 6.21 4.67
C ILE A 47 -12.67 5.53 6.02
N THR A 48 -13.70 4.68 6.12
CA THR A 48 -14.04 4.02 7.40
C THR A 48 -13.03 2.94 7.80
N LEU A 49 -12.20 2.48 6.86
CA LEU A 49 -11.10 1.57 7.16
C LEU A 49 -10.02 2.22 8.02
N LYS A 50 -9.45 1.40 8.92
CA LYS A 50 -8.24 1.75 9.68
C LYS A 50 -7.11 2.13 8.73
N PRO A 51 -6.21 3.06 9.10
CA PRO A 51 -5.13 3.52 8.23
C PRO A 51 -4.27 2.36 7.70
N GLU A 52 -3.95 1.38 8.53
CA GLU A 52 -3.21 0.19 8.10
C GLU A 52 -4.00 -0.69 7.11
N ALA A 53 -5.32 -0.78 7.27
CA ALA A 53 -6.17 -1.53 6.35
C ALA A 53 -6.32 -0.83 4.99
N ARG A 54 -6.21 0.52 4.94
CA ARG A 54 -6.25 1.28 3.68
C ARG A 54 -5.12 0.89 2.72
N THR A 55 -3.92 0.58 3.23
CA THR A 55 -2.81 0.12 2.37
C THR A 55 -3.12 -1.22 1.69
N LYS A 56 -3.64 -2.19 2.44
CA LYS A 56 -4.05 -3.49 1.91
C LYS A 56 -5.24 -3.38 0.96
N TRP A 57 -6.19 -2.49 1.28
CA TRP A 57 -7.32 -2.17 0.42
C TRP A 57 -6.86 -1.58 -0.91
N LEU A 58 -5.90 -0.65 -0.89
CA LEU A 58 -5.37 -0.02 -2.09
C LEU A 58 -4.66 -1.03 -3.00
N SER A 59 -3.80 -1.90 -2.45
CA SER A 59 -3.14 -2.95 -3.23
C SER A 59 -4.16 -3.87 -3.93
N LYS A 60 -5.24 -4.25 -3.23
CA LYS A 60 -6.32 -5.06 -3.83
C LYS A 60 -7.09 -4.27 -4.89
N ALA A 61 -7.36 -2.99 -4.65
CA ALA A 61 -8.07 -2.13 -5.60
C ALA A 61 -7.27 -1.91 -6.89
N CYS A 62 -5.95 -1.70 -6.80
CA CYS A 62 -5.06 -1.63 -7.97
C CYS A 62 -5.13 -2.92 -8.79
N ALA A 63 -5.06 -4.10 -8.16
CA ALA A 63 -5.20 -5.38 -8.84
C ALA A 63 -6.57 -5.55 -9.52
N MET A 64 -7.66 -5.02 -8.93
CA MET A 64 -8.99 -5.04 -9.56
C MET A 64 -9.10 -4.11 -10.77
N VAL A 65 -8.37 -2.99 -10.77
CA VAL A 65 -8.28 -2.08 -11.92
C VAL A 65 -7.46 -2.74 -13.04
N GLU A 66 -6.35 -3.41 -12.72
CA GLU A 66 -5.58 -4.20 -13.70
C GLU A 66 -6.43 -5.31 -14.35
N GLN A 67 -7.32 -5.93 -13.57
CA GLN A 67 -8.30 -6.91 -14.07
C GLN A 67 -9.44 -6.28 -14.87
N GLY A 68 -9.55 -4.95 -14.94
CA GLY A 68 -10.63 -4.24 -15.62
C GLY A 68 -11.99 -4.33 -14.91
N LYS A 69 -12.03 -4.77 -13.65
CA LYS A 69 -13.28 -4.86 -12.86
C LYS A 69 -13.75 -3.49 -12.35
N VAL A 70 -12.81 -2.56 -12.17
CA VAL A 70 -13.06 -1.22 -11.63
C VAL A 70 -12.43 -0.19 -12.56
N LYS A 71 -13.06 0.97 -12.71
CA LYS A 71 -12.52 2.06 -13.53
C LYS A 71 -11.35 2.73 -12.80
N PRO A 72 -10.25 3.05 -13.49
CA PRO A 72 -9.11 3.75 -12.87
C PRO A 72 -9.49 5.14 -12.35
N THR A 73 -10.48 5.79 -12.96
CA THR A 73 -11.01 7.10 -12.51
C THR A 73 -11.60 7.03 -11.10
N ASP A 74 -12.39 6.00 -10.79
CA ASP A 74 -13.02 5.85 -9.47
C ASP A 74 -11.96 5.67 -8.38
N LEU A 75 -10.91 4.89 -8.68
CA LEU A 75 -9.78 4.71 -7.78
C LEU A 75 -9.00 6.02 -7.57
N TYR A 76 -8.78 6.78 -8.65
CA TYR A 76 -8.12 8.08 -8.61
C TYR A 76 -8.88 9.08 -7.71
N ASP A 77 -10.21 9.17 -7.84
CA ASP A 77 -11.04 10.08 -7.04
C ASP A 77 -10.98 9.76 -5.54
N ILE A 78 -10.86 8.48 -5.18
CA ILE A 78 -10.72 8.06 -3.77
C ILE A 78 -9.34 8.45 -3.23
N VAL A 79 -8.28 8.16 -3.98
CA VAL A 79 -6.89 8.40 -3.57
C VAL A 79 -6.58 9.90 -3.45
N THR A 80 -7.13 10.71 -4.35
CA THR A 80 -6.96 12.17 -4.33
C THR A 80 -7.82 12.87 -3.28
N ASN A 81 -8.77 12.16 -2.65
CA ASN A 81 -9.59 12.73 -1.61
C ASN A 81 -8.79 13.00 -0.33
N ARG A 82 -8.83 14.25 0.15
CA ARG A 82 -8.13 14.69 1.37
C ARG A 82 -8.54 13.93 2.64
N LYS A 83 -9.76 13.37 2.69
CA LYS A 83 -10.22 12.54 3.83
C LYS A 83 -9.60 11.14 3.83
N PHE A 84 -9.19 10.64 2.67
CA PHE A 84 -8.56 9.33 2.54
C PHE A 84 -7.09 9.37 2.98
N SER A 85 -6.37 10.42 2.57
CA SER A 85 -4.99 10.68 3.02
C SER A 85 -4.90 11.30 4.42
N GLY A 86 -5.97 12.00 4.85
CA GLY A 86 -6.05 12.61 6.18
C GLY A 86 -5.99 11.57 7.31
N GLY A 87 -5.17 11.87 8.32
CA GLY A 87 -5.02 11.05 9.52
C GLY A 87 -4.19 9.77 9.34
N LEU A 88 -3.45 9.65 8.22
CA LEU A 88 -2.50 8.56 8.02
C LEU A 88 -1.21 8.83 8.83
N PRO A 89 -0.68 7.83 9.57
CA PRO A 89 0.68 7.89 10.08
C PRO A 89 1.69 7.96 8.91
N ASP A 90 2.78 8.71 9.04
CA ASP A 90 3.76 8.90 7.97
C ASP A 90 4.30 7.58 7.40
N ARG A 91 4.57 6.60 8.27
CA ARG A 91 5.01 5.26 7.88
C ARG A 91 4.00 4.55 6.97
N VAL A 92 2.71 4.77 7.18
CA VAL A 92 1.63 4.21 6.36
C VAL A 92 1.49 5.00 5.06
N GLY A 93 1.57 6.33 5.13
CA GLY A 93 1.56 7.21 3.96
C GLY A 93 2.66 6.87 2.94
N ARG A 94 3.89 6.58 3.42
CA ARG A 94 5.01 6.14 2.57
C ARG A 94 4.72 4.84 1.84
N LYS A 95 4.20 3.83 2.55
CA LYS A 95 3.81 2.55 1.93
C LYS A 95 2.72 2.75 0.88
N LEU A 96 1.74 3.61 1.17
CA LEU A 96 0.64 3.92 0.27
C LEU A 96 1.15 4.62 -1.00
N ALA A 97 2.09 5.56 -0.87
CA ALA A 97 2.72 6.22 -2.00
C ALA A 97 3.58 5.26 -2.84
N GLY A 98 4.28 4.31 -2.21
CA GLY A 98 5.01 3.25 -2.92
C GLY A 98 4.09 2.41 -3.81
N ILE A 99 2.99 1.90 -3.24
CA ILE A 99 1.99 1.10 -3.97
C ILE A 99 1.43 1.88 -5.17
N LEU A 100 1.16 3.19 -5.01
CA LEU A 100 0.68 4.02 -6.11
C LEU A 100 1.71 4.16 -7.22
N ARG A 101 2.97 4.45 -6.90
CA ARG A 101 4.05 4.57 -7.89
C ARG A 101 4.22 3.30 -8.70
N ASP A 102 4.19 2.15 -8.03
CA ASP A 102 4.26 0.84 -8.68
C ASP A 102 3.10 0.62 -9.65
N SER A 103 1.93 1.18 -9.33
CA SER A 103 0.69 1.03 -10.08
C SER A 103 0.39 2.20 -11.03
N PHE A 104 1.35 3.08 -11.34
CA PHE A 104 1.06 4.27 -12.16
C PHE A 104 0.58 3.97 -13.58
N SER A 105 0.99 2.84 -14.15
CA SER A 105 0.60 2.42 -15.50
C SER A 105 -0.91 2.30 -15.70
N ILE A 106 -1.69 2.08 -14.64
CA ILE A 106 -3.17 1.95 -14.73
C ILE A 106 -3.88 3.30 -14.88
N PHE A 107 -3.20 4.41 -14.53
CA PHE A 107 -3.78 5.75 -14.56
C PHE A 107 -3.44 6.47 -15.87
N SER A 108 -4.26 7.44 -16.25
CA SER A 108 -3.99 8.34 -17.38
C SER A 108 -2.74 9.20 -17.12
N ASP A 109 -1.97 9.59 -18.16
CA ASP A 109 -0.79 10.46 -18.03
C ASP A 109 -1.12 11.77 -17.27
N LYS A 110 -2.31 12.33 -17.50
CA LYS A 110 -2.78 13.52 -16.76
C LYS A 110 -2.92 13.24 -15.26
N GLN A 111 -3.47 12.08 -14.91
CA GLN A 111 -3.62 11.66 -13.51
C GLN A 111 -2.26 11.36 -12.87
N GLN A 112 -1.36 10.69 -13.60
CA GLN A 112 0.01 10.41 -13.14
C GLN A 112 0.78 11.70 -12.83
N ARG A 113 0.70 12.71 -13.71
CA ARG A 113 1.31 14.03 -13.46
C ARG A 113 0.76 14.70 -12.20
N TYR A 114 -0.56 14.63 -11.98
CA TYR A 114 -1.16 15.17 -10.76
C TYR A 114 -0.72 14.41 -9.51
N LEU A 115 -0.73 13.07 -9.55
CA LEU A 115 -0.31 12.24 -8.41
C LEU A 115 1.17 12.42 -8.04
N ASN A 116 2.01 12.76 -9.03
CA ASN A 116 3.41 13.14 -8.84
C ASN A 116 3.62 14.59 -8.41
N SER A 117 2.61 15.44 -8.53
CA SER A 117 2.72 16.83 -8.13
C SER A 117 2.76 16.98 -6.61
N THR A 118 3.42 18.03 -6.13
CA THR A 118 3.46 18.39 -4.71
C THR A 118 2.09 18.77 -4.14
N GLU A 119 1.11 19.04 -5.02
CA GLU A 119 -0.26 19.38 -4.64
C GLU A 119 -1.11 18.15 -4.31
N SER A 120 -0.68 16.96 -4.74
CA SER A 120 -1.37 15.73 -4.37
C SER A 120 -1.22 15.48 -2.87
N PRO A 121 -2.31 15.13 -2.16
CA PRO A 121 -2.28 14.97 -0.71
C PRO A 121 -1.57 13.69 -0.25
N VAL A 122 -1.18 12.81 -1.18
CA VAL A 122 -0.48 11.54 -0.89
C VAL A 122 1.04 11.70 -0.80
N PRO A 123 1.73 12.37 -1.75
CA PRO A 123 3.19 12.56 -1.69
C PRO A 123 3.67 13.55 -0.63
N MET A 124 2.78 14.29 0.06
CA MET A 124 3.19 15.19 1.15
C MET A 124 4.04 14.51 2.23
N HIS A 125 3.90 13.19 2.42
CA HIS A 125 4.66 12.43 3.43
C HIS A 125 6.02 11.91 2.93
N LEU A 126 6.35 12.05 1.64
CA LEU A 126 7.61 11.57 1.07
C LEU A 126 8.76 12.57 1.21
N ALA A 127 8.46 13.87 1.06
CA ALA A 127 9.49 14.92 1.05
C ALA A 127 10.16 15.17 2.41
N ALA A 128 9.58 14.68 3.51
CA ALA A 128 10.07 14.95 4.86
C ALA A 128 11.18 13.99 5.33
N GLN A 129 11.47 12.90 4.60
CA GLN A 129 12.31 11.81 5.13
C GLN A 129 13.58 11.49 4.34
N GLU A 130 13.76 12.03 3.13
CA GLU A 130 15.07 11.93 2.46
C GLU A 130 16.19 12.56 3.30
N ASP A 131 15.84 13.49 4.21
CA ASP A 131 16.77 14.09 5.16
C ASP A 131 16.93 13.29 6.48
N GLU A 132 15.99 12.41 6.85
CA GLU A 132 16.00 11.73 8.18
C GLU A 132 16.51 10.28 8.11
N GLU A 133 16.29 9.57 6.99
CA GLU A 133 16.78 8.19 6.83
C GLU A 133 18.30 8.12 6.63
N ALA A 134 18.93 9.22 6.19
CA ALA A 134 20.38 9.37 6.16
C ALA A 134 21.00 9.56 7.56
N GLU A 135 20.21 9.91 8.57
CA GLU A 135 20.71 10.16 9.94
C GLU A 135 20.49 8.96 10.88
N GLU A 136 19.51 8.08 10.60
CA GLU A 136 19.24 6.91 11.45
C GLU A 136 20.08 5.66 11.07
N GLU A 137 20.73 5.64 9.89
CA GLU A 137 21.62 4.53 9.48
C GLU A 137 23.08 4.68 9.98
N GLU A 138 23.46 5.84 10.56
CA GLU A 138 24.78 6.09 11.17
C GLU A 138 24.73 6.13 12.72
N ALA A 139 23.72 5.55 13.34
CA ALA A 139 23.78 5.21 14.76
C ALA A 139 24.41 3.81 14.92
N PRO A 140 25.66 3.69 15.39
CA PRO A 140 26.30 2.38 15.57
C PRO A 140 25.48 1.55 16.54
N ARG A 141 24.82 0.51 16.00
CA ARG A 141 24.11 -0.49 16.83
C ARG A 141 25.08 -0.94 17.92
N PRO A 142 24.78 -0.73 19.22
CA PRO A 142 25.65 -1.19 20.28
C PRO A 142 25.75 -2.70 20.13
N LYS A 143 26.96 -3.17 19.80
CA LYS A 143 27.32 -4.58 19.79
C LYS A 143 27.05 -5.11 21.19
N LYS A 144 25.85 -5.63 21.40
CA LYS A 144 25.48 -6.41 22.58
C LYS A 144 26.34 -7.67 22.51
N LYS A 145 27.53 -7.60 23.12
CA LYS A 145 28.31 -8.76 23.52
C LYS A 145 27.34 -9.65 24.28
N VAL A 146 26.92 -10.74 23.65
CA VAL A 146 26.33 -11.88 24.34
C VAL A 146 27.48 -12.62 25.00
N PRO A 147 27.59 -12.64 26.34
CA PRO A 147 28.35 -13.66 27.02
C PRO A 147 27.59 -14.97 26.78
N ARG A 148 28.23 -15.85 26.02
CA ARG A 148 27.94 -17.27 26.02
C ARG A 148 28.28 -17.78 27.41
N GLU A 149 27.28 -17.96 28.25
CA GLU A 149 27.41 -18.78 29.45
C GLU A 149 26.20 -19.72 29.53
N GLU A 150 26.54 -20.99 29.68
CA GLU A 150 25.66 -22.13 29.65
C GLU A 150 24.93 -22.26 31.00
N ALA A 151 23.61 -22.30 30.99
CA ALA A 151 22.84 -23.01 32.01
C ALA A 151 21.39 -23.27 31.54
N PRO A 152 20.88 -24.51 31.69
CA PRO A 152 19.52 -24.88 31.35
C PRO A 152 18.57 -24.56 32.53
N VAL A 153 17.58 -23.70 32.32
CA VAL A 153 16.51 -23.48 33.29
C VAL A 153 15.17 -23.88 32.69
N THR A 154 14.73 -25.02 33.21
CA THR A 154 13.39 -25.60 33.25
C THR A 154 12.22 -24.63 33.08
N ALA A 155 11.36 -25.01 32.12
CA ALA A 155 9.90 -25.14 32.26
C ALA A 155 9.18 -24.17 33.21
N THR A 156 8.43 -23.23 32.64
CA THR A 156 7.08 -22.86 33.12
C THR A 156 6.32 -22.27 31.93
N ILE A 157 5.56 -23.11 31.24
CA ILE A 157 4.57 -22.69 30.25
C ILE A 157 3.32 -22.34 31.06
N PRO A 158 2.80 -21.09 31.04
CA PRO A 158 1.49 -20.82 31.59
C PRO A 158 0.43 -21.50 30.71
N GLU A 159 -0.27 -22.43 31.35
CA GLU A 159 -1.49 -23.09 30.92
C GLU A 159 -2.54 -22.05 30.51
N ILE A 160 -2.65 -21.83 29.19
CA ILE A 160 -3.71 -21.00 28.61
C ILE A 160 -5.00 -21.81 28.71
N THR A 161 -5.77 -21.50 29.73
CA THR A 161 -7.10 -22.02 30.01
C THR A 161 -8.00 -21.74 28.80
N LEU A 162 -8.32 -22.79 28.05
CA LEU A 162 -9.37 -22.79 27.03
C LEU A 162 -10.71 -22.55 27.74
N LYS A 163 -11.14 -21.29 27.79
CA LYS A 163 -12.54 -20.96 28.09
C LYS A 163 -13.40 -21.34 26.89
N GLU A 164 -13.94 -22.53 27.02
CA GLU A 164 -15.26 -22.99 26.56
C GLU A 164 -16.16 -21.85 26.06
N VAL A 165 -16.28 -21.76 24.74
CA VAL A 165 -17.26 -20.89 24.07
C VAL A 165 -18.60 -21.60 24.15
N GLU A 166 -19.47 -21.07 25.02
CA GLU A 166 -20.86 -21.45 25.14
C GLU A 166 -21.58 -21.44 23.78
N LYS A 167 -22.27 -22.55 23.55
CA LYS A 167 -23.07 -22.89 22.40
C LYS A 167 -24.34 -22.03 22.40
N VAL A 168 -24.32 -20.90 21.70
CA VAL A 168 -25.52 -20.07 21.48
C VAL A 168 -26.48 -20.80 20.52
N PRO A 169 -27.75 -21.02 20.91
CA PRO A 169 -28.73 -21.72 20.07
C PRO A 169 -29.12 -20.88 18.85
N LYS A 170 -29.04 -21.53 17.69
CA LYS A 170 -29.45 -21.07 16.37
C LYS A 170 -30.96 -20.80 16.37
N LYS A 171 -31.38 -19.58 16.71
CA LYS A 171 -32.74 -19.09 16.45
C LYS A 171 -32.79 -18.63 14.99
N GLU A 172 -33.29 -19.54 14.16
CA GLU A 172 -33.70 -19.32 12.78
C GLU A 172 -34.82 -18.27 12.75
N LYS A 173 -34.41 -17.00 12.71
CA LYS A 173 -35.32 -15.87 12.55
C LYS A 173 -35.66 -15.80 11.06
N GLN A 174 -36.85 -16.31 10.74
CA GLN A 174 -37.50 -16.10 9.44
C GLN A 174 -37.45 -14.60 9.12
N LEU A 175 -36.71 -14.25 8.06
CA LEU A 175 -36.75 -12.93 7.46
C LEU A 175 -38.12 -12.76 6.78
N PRO A 176 -38.79 -11.61 6.96
CA PRO A 176 -40.01 -11.33 6.19
C PRO A 176 -39.67 -11.31 4.69
N PRO A 177 -40.58 -11.77 3.82
CA PRO A 177 -40.41 -11.68 2.38
C PRO A 177 -40.19 -10.21 2.00
N GLY A 178 -39.03 -9.93 1.43
CA GLY A 178 -38.67 -8.59 0.96
C GLY A 178 -39.64 -8.12 -0.12
N PRO A 179 -39.81 -6.79 -0.28
CA PRO A 179 -40.59 -6.23 -1.37
C PRO A 179 -39.98 -6.69 -2.71
N VAL A 180 -40.86 -7.14 -3.60
CA VAL A 180 -40.54 -7.49 -4.99
C VAL A 180 -39.83 -6.29 -5.61
N VAL A 181 -38.51 -6.39 -5.77
CA VAL A 181 -37.72 -5.40 -6.49
C VAL A 181 -38.09 -5.54 -7.95
N GLU A 182 -38.97 -4.64 -8.37
CA GLU A 182 -39.35 -4.38 -9.76
C GLU A 182 -38.08 -4.30 -10.60
N ALA A 183 -38.05 -5.12 -11.65
CA ALA A 183 -36.90 -5.27 -12.54
C ALA A 183 -36.41 -3.89 -13.01
N PRO A 184 -35.09 -3.61 -12.95
CA PRO A 184 -34.55 -2.35 -13.41
C PRO A 184 -34.90 -2.16 -14.89
N LYS A 185 -35.76 -1.17 -15.13
CA LYS A 185 -36.14 -0.71 -16.47
C LYS A 185 -34.85 -0.40 -17.24
N PRO A 186 -34.65 -0.94 -18.45
CA PRO A 186 -33.46 -0.67 -19.24
C PRO A 186 -33.32 0.85 -19.44
N PRO A 187 -32.10 1.40 -19.36
CA PRO A 187 -31.88 2.82 -19.56
C PRO A 187 -32.40 3.23 -20.95
N PRO A 188 -33.03 4.42 -21.07
CA PRO A 188 -33.53 4.92 -22.34
C PRO A 188 -32.39 5.00 -23.36
N VAL A 189 -32.61 4.41 -24.54
CA VAL A 189 -31.64 4.21 -25.63
C VAL A 189 -31.34 5.52 -26.40
N GLU A 190 -31.70 6.68 -25.86
CA GLU A 190 -31.70 7.96 -26.59
C GLU A 190 -30.31 8.54 -26.88
N ASN A 191 -29.23 8.02 -26.28
CA ASN A 191 -27.89 8.62 -26.44
C ASN A 191 -27.01 8.00 -27.53
N ARG A 192 -27.51 7.03 -28.30
CA ARG A 192 -26.67 6.31 -29.29
C ARG A 192 -26.42 7.14 -30.57
N GLU A 193 -27.32 8.06 -30.90
CA GLU A 193 -27.17 8.93 -32.08
C GLU A 193 -26.24 10.12 -31.82
N ASP A 194 -26.17 10.62 -30.59
CA ASP A 194 -25.36 11.78 -30.25
C ASP A 194 -23.87 11.42 -30.07
N GLU A 195 -23.57 10.18 -29.67
CA GLU A 195 -22.19 9.68 -29.59
C GLU A 195 -21.55 9.54 -30.99
N ALA A 196 -22.35 9.17 -32.01
CA ALA A 196 -21.90 9.09 -33.40
C ALA A 196 -21.64 10.49 -34.01
N LYS A 197 -22.46 11.49 -33.68
CA LYS A 197 -22.26 12.88 -34.13
C LYS A 197 -20.99 13.48 -33.51
N ARG A 198 -20.72 13.17 -32.23
CA ARG A 198 -19.54 13.68 -31.52
C ARG A 198 -18.24 13.12 -32.09
N ARG A 199 -18.21 11.82 -32.44
CA ARG A 199 -17.03 11.19 -33.08
C ARG A 199 -16.74 11.75 -34.48
N LYS A 200 -17.79 12.12 -35.23
CA LYS A 200 -17.66 12.72 -36.57
C LYS A 200 -17.09 14.14 -36.54
N LEU A 201 -17.44 14.93 -35.52
CA LEU A 201 -16.90 16.27 -35.29
C LEU A 201 -15.42 16.27 -34.89
N GLU A 202 -14.96 15.22 -34.20
CA GLU A 202 -13.57 15.07 -33.77
C GLU A 202 -12.65 14.72 -34.95
N GLU A 203 -13.07 13.85 -35.87
CA GLU A 203 -12.33 13.56 -37.12
C GLU A 203 -12.24 14.76 -38.07
N GLU A 204 -13.24 15.65 -38.07
CA GLU A 204 -13.21 16.87 -38.90
C GLU A 204 -12.24 17.92 -38.34
N ALA A 205 -12.08 18.00 -37.02
CA ALA A 205 -11.15 18.93 -36.38
C ALA A 205 -9.67 18.57 -36.66
N ASP A 206 -9.32 17.28 -36.65
CA ASP A 206 -7.96 16.83 -36.94
C ASP A 206 -7.57 17.06 -38.41
N ASN A 207 -8.52 16.93 -39.34
CA ASN A 207 -8.29 17.24 -40.76
C ASN A 207 -8.02 18.74 -41.00
N ILE A 208 -8.66 19.63 -40.23
CA ILE A 208 -8.44 21.08 -40.35
C ILE A 208 -7.06 21.47 -39.79
N LEU A 209 -6.62 20.87 -38.69
CA LEU A 209 -5.31 21.15 -38.10
C LEU A 209 -4.16 20.61 -38.95
N GLY A 210 -4.34 19.47 -39.62
CA GLY A 210 -3.35 18.89 -40.53
C GLY A 210 -3.10 19.71 -41.80
N ALA A 211 -4.07 20.51 -42.25
CA ALA A 211 -3.98 21.28 -43.49
C ALA A 211 -3.29 22.65 -43.32
N LEU A 212 -3.11 23.16 -42.09
CA LEU A 212 -2.61 24.52 -41.86
C LEU A 212 -1.10 24.63 -41.60
N VAL A 213 -0.34 23.53 -41.64
CA VAL A 213 1.14 23.59 -41.51
C VAL A 213 1.88 22.83 -42.61
N PRO A 214 1.71 23.18 -43.91
CA PRO A 214 2.71 22.83 -44.90
C PRO A 214 3.85 23.87 -44.85
N GLY A 215 5.02 23.48 -44.33
CA GLY A 215 6.26 24.21 -44.65
C GLY A 215 7.11 24.77 -43.50
N LEU A 216 7.20 24.09 -42.35
CA LEU A 216 8.27 24.39 -41.36
C LEU A 216 9.29 23.26 -41.22
N ALA A 217 9.57 22.56 -42.33
CA ALA A 217 10.76 21.74 -42.45
C ALA A 217 11.86 22.62 -43.06
N ASP A 218 12.86 22.95 -42.23
CA ASP A 218 14.26 23.26 -42.57
C ASP A 218 14.84 24.51 -41.86
N ALA A 219 14.70 24.57 -40.54
CA ALA A 219 15.54 25.45 -39.72
C ALA A 219 16.20 24.63 -38.62
N ALA A 220 17.47 24.33 -38.83
CA ALA A 220 18.35 23.65 -37.87
C ALA A 220 18.24 24.29 -36.47
N PRO A 221 18.11 23.50 -35.39
CA PRO A 221 18.08 24.06 -34.05
C PRO A 221 19.45 24.66 -33.70
N PRO A 222 19.50 25.87 -33.11
CA PRO A 222 20.75 26.41 -32.59
C PRO A 222 21.24 25.50 -31.46
N ILE A 223 22.50 25.10 -31.60
CA ILE A 223 23.29 24.38 -30.62
C ILE A 223 23.35 25.22 -29.33
N PHE A 224 22.45 24.96 -28.37
CA PHE A 224 22.53 25.55 -27.04
C PHE A 224 23.64 24.84 -26.27
N SER A 225 24.78 25.53 -26.23
CA SER A 225 25.95 25.19 -25.43
C SER A 225 25.58 25.02 -23.96
N LYS A 226 25.88 23.83 -23.42
CA LYS A 226 25.89 23.53 -21.98
C LYS A 226 26.98 24.36 -21.30
N ALA A 227 26.64 25.52 -20.75
CA ALA A 227 27.50 26.25 -19.84
C ALA A 227 26.66 27.14 -18.92
N ASP A 228 26.05 26.57 -17.89
CA ASP A 228 25.72 27.30 -16.65
C ASP A 228 25.25 26.31 -15.57
N ALA A 229 26.18 25.44 -15.17
CA ALA A 229 26.15 24.91 -13.82
C ALA A 229 26.56 26.06 -12.88
N ASN A 230 25.89 26.20 -11.75
CA ASN A 230 26.34 26.94 -10.55
C ASN A 230 25.79 28.37 -10.31
N ARG A 231 24.46 28.57 -10.39
CA ARG A 231 23.80 29.64 -9.61
C ARG A 231 23.05 29.08 -8.41
N ARG A 232 23.84 28.80 -7.37
CA ARG A 232 23.42 28.78 -5.96
C ARG A 232 22.68 30.07 -5.64
N ARG A 233 21.35 30.04 -5.52
CA ARG A 233 20.58 31.10 -4.85
C ARG A 233 20.40 30.71 -3.39
N SER A 234 21.37 31.09 -2.57
CA SER A 234 21.20 31.23 -1.13
C SER A 234 20.27 32.41 -0.86
N VAL A 235 18.99 32.15 -0.58
CA VAL A 235 18.09 33.17 -0.04
C VAL A 235 18.19 33.11 1.47
N SER A 236 19.16 33.84 2.01
CA SER A 236 19.25 34.17 3.43
C SER A 236 18.01 34.97 3.82
N ARG A 237 17.01 34.31 4.40
CA ARG A 237 15.83 34.97 4.93
C ARG A 237 16.09 35.35 6.39
N SER A 238 16.79 36.47 6.55
CA SER A 238 16.87 37.22 7.80
C SER A 238 15.45 37.54 8.28
N ARG A 239 15.04 36.94 9.41
CA ARG A 239 13.96 37.48 10.23
C ARG A 239 14.56 38.07 11.47
N SER A 240 14.77 39.38 11.41
CA SER A 240 14.96 40.25 12.56
C SER A 240 13.82 40.03 13.54
N ILE A 241 14.13 39.45 14.68
CA ILE A 241 13.30 39.52 15.88
C ILE A 241 13.57 40.92 16.45
N SER A 242 12.84 41.92 15.94
CA SER A 242 12.81 43.23 16.58
C SER A 242 11.98 43.10 17.84
N SER A 243 12.70 43.26 18.95
CA SER A 243 12.25 43.64 20.27
C SER A 243 11.33 44.87 20.28
N ARG A 244 10.73 45.11 21.46
CA ARG A 244 9.95 46.29 21.90
C ARG A 244 8.49 46.27 21.43
N THR A 245 7.48 46.51 22.27
CA THR A 245 7.34 47.40 23.45
C THR A 245 6.07 46.92 24.19
N ALA A 246 6.09 46.61 25.48
CA ALA A 246 6.02 47.51 26.64
C ALA A 246 4.65 48.15 26.89
N ARG A 247 4.12 47.81 28.08
CA ARG A 247 3.07 48.44 28.92
C ARG A 247 1.61 48.22 28.55
#